data_AF-A0A819G841-F1
#
_entry.id   AF-A0A819G841-F1
#
_cell.length_a   1.000
_cell.length_b   1.000
_cell.length_c   1.000
_cell.angle_alpha   90.00
_cell.angle_beta   90.00
_cell.angle_gamma   90.00
#
_symmetry.space_group_name_H-M   'P 1'
#
loop_
_entity.id
_entity.type
_entity.pdbx_description
1 polymer ?
#
loop_
_entity_poly.entity_id
_entity_poly.type
_entity_poly.pdbx_seq_one_letter_code
_entity_poly.pdbx_strand_id
1 'polypeptide(L)'
;MAVPFRAKDVAADRTEFGHPDVALVLTQLSYYYSGLNDSRLIQCFDRLSEKESDPASIYELWILPEEQDGVPSSIKQWKGVNLKDYQQRTQDLAPTLQCNNVTKQFPHKLISSARDLSSSLRSKIITGFSATNDTQLLLPVHILQYDLPELQKTGAIVVNHLLQPENESYQYLPINATAEDILNQIINYKESINVILDVGALFIDGTNRDIAVKWLNQFNKNRIDYAVYFDSDSIVVCDRRLHHYRFETSPTSERLDRCVFYLDEIHTRGTDFKFPNGFHAAVTLGNGLTKDRFVQACMRMRKLGKGHALTFWSSNEVHQQIIKSQKHACIANQKENINTFINLIDILCWVYENTQQSTWDELYYWAAQSLSFQRKKYGGTKQRLSQLLDEEQQRELEHELEEERQFAYSLPVKPCCPKLHEEIKRLCDINSNVLKLARLSNVFRPLPYAFTNTAFFDDCQPNSWRSNFWVSTKFQRVIETKGQSLNPFLQPSTMDCRLSKSTYYFH
;
A
#
# COMPACT_ATOMS: atom_id res chain seq x y z
N MET A 1 -5.98 -9.21 -6.04
CA MET A 1 -5.45 -8.97 -4.68
C MET A 1 -4.06 -8.42 -4.84
N ALA A 2 -3.90 -7.10 -4.72
CA ALA A 2 -2.58 -6.47 -4.71
C ALA A 2 -1.95 -6.72 -3.33
N VAL A 3 -0.69 -7.10 -3.32
CA VAL A 3 0.12 -7.19 -2.10
C VAL A 3 0.26 -5.75 -1.55
N PRO A 4 0.03 -5.48 -0.25
CA PRO A 4 0.18 -4.13 0.27
C PRO A 4 1.66 -3.74 0.22
N PHE A 5 1.94 -2.67 -0.52
CA PHE A 5 3.24 -2.00 -0.56
C PHE A 5 3.12 -0.72 0.26
N ARG A 6 4.07 -0.45 1.16
CA ARG A 6 4.16 0.82 1.92
C ARG A 6 4.61 1.98 1.02
N ALA A 7 5.41 1.68 -0.01
CA ALA A 7 5.86 2.59 -1.05
C ALA A 7 6.23 1.80 -2.32
N LYS A 8 6.59 2.47 -3.41
CA LYS A 8 7.09 1.81 -4.63
C LYS A 8 8.23 0.84 -4.29
N ASP A 9 8.02 -0.45 -4.55
CA ASP A 9 8.94 -1.56 -4.25
C ASP A 9 9.25 -1.82 -2.77
N VAL A 10 8.57 -1.16 -1.82
CA VAL A 10 8.69 -1.46 -0.38
C VAL A 10 7.47 -2.28 0.03
N ALA A 11 7.64 -3.60 0.11
CA ALA A 11 6.61 -4.47 0.65
C ALA A 11 6.33 -4.10 2.11
N ALA A 12 5.07 -4.10 2.53
CA ALA A 12 4.76 -4.00 3.96
C ALA A 12 5.33 -5.21 4.70
N ASP A 13 5.90 -5.02 5.90
CA ASP A 13 6.47 -6.10 6.73
C ASP A 13 5.49 -7.27 6.90
N ARG A 14 4.19 -6.93 6.91
CA ARG A 14 3.08 -7.86 6.76
C ARG A 14 2.45 -7.68 5.39
N THR A 15 2.90 -8.45 4.40
CA THR A 15 2.23 -8.60 3.10
C THR A 15 0.95 -9.44 3.24
N GLU A 16 0.05 -9.00 4.11
CA GLU A 16 -1.22 -9.64 4.40
C GLU A 16 -2.35 -8.71 3.97
N PHE A 17 -3.20 -9.16 3.04
CA PHE A 17 -4.44 -8.46 2.74
C PHE A 17 -5.47 -8.77 3.84
N GLY A 18 -5.54 -7.94 4.86
CA GLY A 18 -6.39 -8.15 6.05
C GLY A 18 -7.27 -6.95 6.40
N HIS A 19 -7.88 -6.28 5.42
CA HIS A 19 -8.68 -5.09 5.70
C HIS A 19 -9.87 -5.44 6.62
N PRO A 20 -10.06 -4.76 7.77
CA PRO A 20 -11.08 -5.09 8.76
C PRO A 20 -12.50 -5.14 8.14
N ASP A 21 -12.78 -4.26 7.20
CA ASP A 21 -14.06 -4.23 6.47
C ASP A 21 -14.33 -5.48 5.63
N VAL A 22 -13.30 -6.07 5.01
CA VAL A 22 -13.45 -7.32 4.24
C VAL A 22 -13.74 -8.49 5.20
N ALA A 23 -13.08 -8.52 6.36
CA ALA A 23 -13.39 -9.50 7.39
C ALA A 23 -14.83 -9.34 7.93
N LEU A 24 -15.30 -8.11 8.12
CA LEU A 24 -16.68 -7.81 8.52
C LEU A 24 -17.69 -8.28 7.47
N VAL A 25 -17.47 -7.96 6.19
CA VAL A 25 -18.34 -8.38 5.08
C VAL A 25 -18.39 -9.91 4.97
N LEU A 26 -17.23 -10.59 5.00
CA LEU A 26 -17.18 -12.05 4.95
C LEU A 26 -17.81 -12.72 6.18
N THR A 27 -17.71 -12.07 7.35
CA THR A 27 -18.44 -12.49 8.55
C THR A 27 -19.94 -12.47 8.29
N GLN A 28 -20.46 -11.33 7.81
CA GLN A 28 -21.89 -11.17 7.55
C GLN A 28 -22.38 -12.15 6.48
N LEU A 29 -21.63 -12.33 5.38
CA LEU A 29 -21.97 -13.29 4.33
C LEU A 29 -21.94 -14.73 4.85
N SER A 30 -20.96 -15.11 5.68
CA SER A 30 -20.88 -16.44 6.27
C SER A 30 -22.11 -16.75 7.13
N TYR A 31 -22.56 -15.81 7.97
CA TYR A 31 -23.80 -15.98 8.74
C TYR A 31 -25.04 -15.97 7.87
N TYR A 32 -25.10 -15.10 6.86
CA TYR A 32 -26.22 -15.01 5.92
C TYR A 32 -26.43 -16.32 5.14
N TYR A 33 -25.35 -16.98 4.71
CA TYR A 33 -25.44 -18.23 3.95
C TYR A 33 -25.51 -19.49 4.82
N SER A 34 -24.93 -19.47 6.03
CA SER A 34 -24.86 -20.67 6.88
C SER A 34 -25.95 -20.73 7.95
N GLY A 35 -26.49 -19.58 8.36
CA GLY A 35 -27.40 -19.47 9.50
C GLY A 35 -26.75 -19.77 10.86
N LEU A 36 -27.56 -19.69 11.91
CA LEU A 36 -27.18 -20.20 13.23
C LEU A 36 -27.33 -21.73 13.25
N ASN A 37 -26.35 -22.43 13.81
CA ASN A 37 -26.50 -23.86 14.11
C ASN A 37 -27.36 -24.06 15.38
N ASP A 38 -27.89 -25.27 15.58
CA ASP A 38 -28.84 -25.59 16.66
C ASP A 38 -28.33 -25.17 18.05
N SER A 39 -27.04 -25.42 18.33
CA SER A 39 -26.43 -25.05 19.62
C SER A 39 -26.34 -23.54 19.83
N ARG A 40 -26.00 -22.78 18.78
CA ARG A 40 -25.94 -21.31 18.84
C ARG A 40 -27.33 -20.69 18.90
N LEU A 41 -28.29 -21.27 18.20
CA LEU A 41 -29.70 -20.87 18.27
C LEU A 41 -30.18 -20.97 19.73
N ILE A 42 -29.97 -22.13 20.38
CA ILE A 42 -30.34 -22.34 21.78
C ILE A 42 -29.65 -21.29 22.68
N GLN A 43 -28.34 -21.07 22.52
CA GLN A 43 -27.62 -20.05 23.30
C GLN A 43 -28.17 -18.63 23.12
N CYS A 44 -28.61 -18.27 21.91
CA CYS A 44 -29.25 -16.97 21.66
C CYS A 44 -30.55 -16.83 22.44
N PHE A 45 -31.39 -17.87 22.47
CA PHE A 45 -32.65 -17.85 23.21
C PHE A 45 -32.45 -17.92 24.73
N ASP A 46 -31.50 -18.73 25.20
CA ASP A 46 -31.16 -18.80 26.63
C ASP A 46 -30.70 -17.42 27.11
N ARG A 47 -29.81 -16.75 26.35
CA ARG A 47 -29.35 -15.39 26.65
C ARG A 47 -30.50 -14.38 26.62
N LEU A 48 -31.38 -14.46 25.62
CA LEU A 48 -32.55 -13.61 25.51
C LEU A 48 -33.48 -13.78 26.72
N SER A 49 -33.68 -15.03 27.17
CA SER A 49 -34.52 -15.33 28.33
C SER A 49 -33.89 -14.92 29.66
N GLU A 50 -32.57 -15.01 29.79
CA GLU A 50 -31.86 -14.79 31.06
C GLU A 50 -31.41 -13.35 31.28
N LYS A 51 -31.09 -12.61 30.20
CA LYS A 51 -30.43 -11.31 30.30
C LYS A 51 -31.31 -10.13 29.94
N GLU A 52 -32.45 -10.35 29.30
CA GLU A 52 -33.34 -9.28 28.87
C GLU A 52 -34.53 -9.12 29.79
N SER A 53 -34.87 -7.87 30.11
CA SER A 53 -36.05 -7.53 30.91
C SER A 53 -37.36 -7.74 30.14
N ASP A 54 -37.33 -7.66 28.81
CA ASP A 54 -38.47 -7.93 27.93
C ASP A 54 -38.08 -8.80 26.71
N PRO A 55 -37.95 -10.12 26.90
CA PRO A 55 -37.61 -11.06 25.84
C PRO A 55 -38.63 -11.10 24.71
N ALA A 56 -39.91 -10.83 25.01
CA ALA A 56 -41.01 -10.95 24.05
C ALA A 56 -40.95 -9.84 22.99
N SER A 57 -40.75 -8.59 23.42
CA SER A 57 -40.61 -7.46 22.47
C SER A 57 -39.38 -7.61 21.57
N ILE A 58 -38.28 -8.14 22.10
CA ILE A 58 -37.07 -8.39 21.31
C ILE A 58 -37.28 -9.56 20.32
N TYR A 59 -38.00 -10.61 20.74
CA TYR A 59 -38.34 -11.71 19.85
C TYR A 59 -39.27 -11.28 18.70
N GLU A 60 -40.22 -10.40 18.97
CA GLU A 60 -41.07 -9.80 17.93
C GLU A 60 -40.26 -9.00 16.90
N LEU A 61 -39.11 -8.44 17.27
CA LEU A 61 -38.18 -7.83 16.33
C LEU A 61 -37.40 -8.86 15.50
N TRP A 62 -37.14 -10.05 16.05
CA TRP A 62 -36.48 -11.14 15.29
C TRP A 62 -37.42 -11.69 14.22
N ILE A 63 -38.72 -11.75 14.48
CA ILE A 63 -39.73 -12.19 13.53
C ILE A 63 -40.25 -10.95 12.76
N LEU A 64 -39.50 -10.50 11.75
CA LEU A 64 -39.75 -9.24 11.03
C LEU A 64 -41.23 -9.11 10.56
N PRO A 65 -41.87 -7.93 10.71
CA PRO A 65 -43.27 -7.73 10.32
C PRO A 65 -43.57 -7.86 8.81
N GLU A 66 -42.57 -7.70 7.95
CA GLU A 66 -42.76 -7.69 6.49
C GLU A 66 -42.88 -9.10 5.86
N GLU A 67 -42.59 -10.17 6.63
CA GLU A 67 -42.66 -11.58 6.17
C GLU A 67 -43.67 -12.43 6.98
N GLN A 68 -44.68 -11.82 7.62
CA GLN A 68 -45.67 -12.55 8.43
C GLN A 68 -46.49 -13.61 7.69
N ASP A 69 -46.56 -13.55 6.36
CA ASP A 69 -47.23 -14.55 5.52
C ASP A 69 -46.45 -15.88 5.42
N GLY A 70 -45.16 -15.90 5.79
CA GLY A 70 -44.30 -17.08 5.74
C GLY A 70 -43.96 -17.70 7.10
N VAL A 71 -44.30 -17.04 8.22
CA VAL A 71 -43.92 -17.49 9.58
C VAL A 71 -44.95 -18.48 10.13
N PRO A 72 -44.53 -19.72 10.53
CA PRO A 72 -45.41 -20.68 11.16
C PRO A 72 -46.10 -20.13 12.41
N SER A 73 -47.40 -20.39 12.58
CA SER A 73 -48.19 -19.93 13.73
C SER A 73 -47.62 -20.39 15.07
N SER A 74 -46.88 -21.51 15.08
CA SER A 74 -46.21 -22.10 16.23
C SER A 74 -45.12 -21.18 16.81
N ILE A 75 -44.51 -20.31 16.00
CA ILE A 75 -43.38 -19.44 16.41
C ILE A 75 -43.69 -17.94 16.25
N LYS A 76 -44.94 -17.55 16.00
CA LYS A 76 -45.31 -16.12 15.85
C LYS A 76 -45.14 -15.30 17.13
N GLN A 77 -45.12 -15.97 18.28
CA GLN A 77 -45.02 -15.32 19.59
C GLN A 77 -43.94 -16.02 20.41
N TRP A 78 -43.25 -15.25 21.24
CA TRP A 78 -42.20 -15.76 22.13
C TRP A 78 -42.66 -16.97 22.96
N LYS A 79 -43.89 -16.90 23.49
CA LYS A 79 -44.50 -17.99 24.30
C LYS A 79 -44.78 -19.27 23.52
N GLY A 80 -44.83 -19.22 22.19
CA GLY A 80 -45.03 -20.37 21.31
C GLY A 80 -43.73 -21.15 21.05
N VAL A 81 -42.57 -20.57 21.34
CA VAL A 81 -41.27 -21.20 21.06
C VAL A 81 -40.92 -22.22 22.14
N ASN A 82 -40.81 -23.48 21.75
CA ASN A 82 -40.36 -24.58 22.60
C ASN A 82 -38.99 -25.10 22.14
N LEU A 83 -37.92 -24.61 22.77
CA LEU A 83 -36.56 -25.07 22.47
C LEU A 83 -36.30 -26.53 22.80
N LYS A 84 -37.20 -27.26 23.47
CA LYS A 84 -37.05 -28.71 23.68
C LYS A 84 -37.66 -29.52 22.55
N ASP A 85 -38.56 -28.94 21.76
CA ASP A 85 -39.16 -29.56 20.59
C ASP A 85 -38.18 -29.53 19.40
N TYR A 86 -37.54 -30.67 19.12
CA TYR A 86 -36.59 -30.79 18.03
C TYR A 86 -37.22 -30.49 16.67
N GLN A 87 -38.48 -30.86 16.46
CA GLN A 87 -39.15 -30.69 15.18
C GLN A 87 -39.51 -29.21 14.96
N GLN A 88 -40.09 -28.54 15.96
CA GLN A 88 -40.34 -27.10 15.90
C GLN A 88 -39.03 -26.32 15.72
N ARG A 89 -37.95 -26.70 16.41
CA ARG A 89 -36.65 -26.04 16.25
C ARG A 89 -36.09 -26.15 14.84
N THR A 90 -36.09 -27.34 14.26
CA THR A 90 -35.41 -27.60 12.98
C THR A 90 -36.25 -27.27 11.76
N GLN A 91 -37.58 -27.40 11.84
CA GLN A 91 -38.49 -27.19 10.70
C GLN A 91 -39.13 -25.80 10.70
N ASP A 92 -39.41 -25.23 11.88
CA ASP A 92 -40.07 -23.93 11.97
C ASP A 92 -39.06 -22.83 12.35
N LEU A 93 -38.32 -23.01 13.44
CA LEU A 93 -37.56 -21.94 14.09
C LEU A 93 -36.25 -21.60 13.36
N ALA A 94 -35.42 -22.61 13.06
CA ALA A 94 -34.11 -22.42 12.44
C ALA A 94 -34.20 -21.85 11.01
N PRO A 95 -35.12 -22.32 10.13
CA PRO A 95 -35.28 -21.74 8.79
C PRO A 95 -35.80 -20.30 8.85
N THR A 96 -36.70 -19.98 9.78
CA THR A 96 -37.26 -18.62 9.95
C THR A 96 -36.21 -17.63 10.47
N LEU A 97 -35.33 -18.07 11.37
CA LEU A 97 -34.31 -17.21 11.98
C LEU A 97 -32.94 -17.27 11.29
N GLN A 98 -32.82 -18.03 10.19
CA GLN A 98 -31.59 -18.17 9.42
C GLN A 98 -31.07 -16.82 8.87
N CYS A 99 -31.94 -15.80 8.80
CA CYS A 99 -31.62 -14.45 8.36
C CYS A 99 -31.28 -13.44 9.48
N ASN A 100 -31.26 -13.84 10.76
CA ASN A 100 -31.04 -12.91 11.87
C ASN A 100 -29.60 -12.93 12.42
N ASN A 101 -28.93 -11.80 12.20
CA ASN A 101 -27.49 -11.60 12.44
C ASN A 101 -27.17 -11.32 13.91
N VAL A 102 -26.69 -12.33 14.66
CA VAL A 102 -26.00 -12.11 15.94
C VAL A 102 -24.51 -12.41 15.78
N THR A 103 -23.69 -11.40 16.05
CA THR A 103 -22.28 -11.28 15.64
C THR A 103 -21.31 -12.14 16.42
N LYS A 104 -20.48 -12.92 15.70
CA LYS A 104 -19.12 -13.29 16.10
C LYS A 104 -18.21 -13.15 14.87
N GLN A 105 -17.02 -12.58 15.03
CA GLN A 105 -16.04 -12.38 13.95
C GLN A 105 -15.81 -13.67 13.14
N PHE A 106 -15.66 -13.55 11.82
CA PHE A 106 -15.30 -14.66 10.94
C PHE A 106 -14.02 -15.32 11.48
N PRO A 107 -14.03 -16.63 11.77
CA PRO A 107 -12.98 -17.29 12.56
C PRO A 107 -11.66 -17.48 11.80
N HIS A 108 -11.57 -17.01 10.55
CA HIS A 108 -10.45 -17.28 9.66
C HIS A 108 -9.93 -15.99 9.01
N LYS A 109 -8.67 -15.64 9.22
CA LYS A 109 -8.00 -14.53 8.53
C LYS A 109 -7.71 -14.95 7.08
N LEU A 110 -8.12 -14.14 6.10
CA LEU A 110 -7.66 -14.31 4.73
C LEU A 110 -6.25 -13.76 4.62
N ILE A 111 -5.27 -14.65 4.41
CA ILE A 111 -3.87 -14.28 4.26
C ILE A 111 -3.39 -14.78 2.90
N SER A 112 -2.70 -13.92 2.15
CA SER A 112 -2.08 -14.25 0.87
C SER A 112 -0.71 -13.59 0.80
N SER A 113 0.33 -14.40 0.59
CA SER A 113 1.72 -14.00 0.42
C SER A 113 2.16 -14.09 -1.05
N ALA A 114 3.38 -13.64 -1.36
CA ALA A 114 3.99 -13.86 -2.67
C ALA A 114 4.06 -15.36 -3.07
N ARG A 115 4.20 -16.27 -2.08
CA ARG A 115 4.14 -17.72 -2.33
C ARG A 115 2.76 -18.23 -2.71
N ASP A 116 1.69 -17.61 -2.23
CA ASP A 116 0.32 -17.94 -2.65
C ASP A 116 0.11 -17.57 -4.13
N LEU A 117 0.72 -16.45 -4.57
CA LEU A 117 0.70 -16.05 -5.97
C LEU A 117 1.36 -17.09 -6.85
N SER A 118 2.56 -17.56 -6.49
CA SER A 118 3.34 -18.50 -7.30
C SER A 118 2.95 -19.98 -7.11
N SER A 119 2.03 -20.29 -6.20
CA SER A 119 1.69 -21.66 -5.80
C SER A 119 1.27 -22.58 -6.95
N SER A 120 1.72 -23.85 -6.88
CA SER A 120 1.32 -24.92 -7.81
C SER A 120 -0.16 -25.32 -7.70
N LEU A 121 -0.91 -24.75 -6.75
CA LEU A 121 -2.36 -24.87 -6.68
C LEU A 121 -3.07 -24.12 -7.82
N ARG A 122 -2.36 -23.21 -8.50
CA ARG A 122 -2.86 -22.54 -9.69
C ARG A 122 -2.64 -23.42 -10.91
N SER A 123 -3.67 -23.52 -11.75
CA SER A 123 -3.62 -24.27 -13.01
C SER A 123 -2.80 -23.58 -14.12
N LYS A 124 -2.44 -22.31 -13.95
CA LYS A 124 -1.74 -21.50 -14.94
C LYS A 124 -0.27 -21.31 -14.56
N ILE A 125 0.61 -21.44 -15.54
CA ILE A 125 2.04 -21.09 -15.42
C ILE A 125 2.16 -19.60 -15.11
N ILE A 126 3.03 -19.27 -14.18
CA ILE A 126 3.31 -17.88 -13.79
C ILE A 126 4.69 -17.54 -14.31
N THR A 127 4.74 -16.55 -15.19
CA THR A 127 5.96 -15.93 -15.67
C THR A 127 5.97 -14.49 -15.23
N GLY A 128 7.14 -14.00 -14.84
CA GLY A 128 7.39 -12.62 -14.46
C GLY A 128 8.68 -12.15 -15.10
N PHE A 129 8.79 -10.83 -15.29
CA PHE A 129 10.02 -10.21 -15.74
C PHE A 129 10.70 -9.59 -14.52
N SER A 130 11.90 -10.07 -14.19
CA SER A 130 12.77 -9.34 -13.27
C SER A 130 13.69 -8.44 -14.09
N ALA A 131 13.76 -7.16 -13.72
CA ALA A 131 14.68 -6.22 -14.35
C ALA A 131 16.13 -6.39 -13.81
N THR A 132 16.29 -7.06 -12.67
CA THR A 132 17.54 -7.13 -11.90
C THR A 132 17.72 -8.52 -11.27
N ASN A 133 18.95 -8.87 -10.90
CA ASN A 133 19.27 -10.22 -10.40
C ASN A 133 19.52 -10.26 -8.88
N ASP A 134 19.43 -9.11 -8.21
CA ASP A 134 19.85 -8.95 -6.81
C ASP A 134 18.98 -9.72 -5.82
N THR A 135 17.69 -9.87 -6.09
CA THR A 135 16.73 -10.56 -5.22
C THR A 135 16.50 -12.03 -5.61
N GLN A 136 17.32 -12.59 -6.52
CA GLN A 136 17.18 -13.97 -7.03
C GLN A 136 17.12 -15.01 -5.89
N LEU A 137 17.94 -14.84 -4.86
CA LEU A 137 17.99 -15.75 -3.70
C LEU A 137 16.70 -15.74 -2.87
N LEU A 138 15.88 -14.70 -3.00
CA LEU A 138 14.63 -14.50 -2.26
C LEU A 138 13.39 -14.89 -3.08
N LEU A 139 13.57 -15.42 -4.29
CA LEU A 139 12.44 -15.96 -5.06
C LEU A 139 11.85 -17.19 -4.34
N PRO A 140 10.54 -17.46 -4.48
CA PRO A 140 9.97 -18.72 -4.02
C PRO A 140 10.70 -19.91 -4.65
N VAL A 141 10.96 -20.99 -3.89
CA VAL A 141 11.80 -22.14 -4.30
C VAL A 141 11.42 -22.77 -5.66
N HIS A 142 10.15 -22.69 -6.07
CA HIS A 142 9.66 -23.25 -7.33
C HIS A 142 9.64 -22.24 -8.49
N ILE A 143 9.93 -20.97 -8.23
CA ILE A 143 10.16 -19.96 -9.26
C ILE A 143 11.60 -20.10 -9.71
N LEU A 144 11.78 -20.48 -10.97
CA LEU A 144 13.06 -20.58 -11.61
C LEU A 144 13.30 -19.28 -12.38
N GLN A 145 14.46 -18.68 -12.16
CA GLN A 145 14.90 -17.57 -12.98
C GLN A 145 15.48 -18.11 -14.30
N TYR A 146 15.03 -17.52 -15.40
CA TYR A 146 15.49 -17.86 -16.73
C TYR A 146 16.28 -16.69 -17.30
N ASP A 147 17.61 -16.72 -17.12
CA ASP A 147 18.50 -15.69 -17.62
C ASP A 147 18.76 -15.87 -19.12
N LEU A 148 18.36 -14.88 -19.91
CA LEU A 148 18.58 -14.88 -21.35
C LEU A 148 20.08 -14.77 -21.67
N PRO A 149 20.66 -15.69 -22.48
CA PRO A 149 22.09 -15.64 -22.85
C PRO A 149 22.52 -14.29 -23.42
N GLU A 150 21.65 -13.62 -24.17
CA GLU A 150 21.92 -12.31 -24.77
C GLU A 150 22.08 -11.21 -23.72
N LEU A 151 21.48 -11.36 -22.53
CA LEU A 151 21.47 -10.36 -21.47
C LEU A 151 22.50 -10.60 -20.36
N GLN A 152 23.20 -11.74 -20.36
CA GLN A 152 24.18 -12.09 -19.31
C GLN A 152 25.26 -11.02 -19.11
N LYS A 153 25.65 -10.32 -20.19
CA LYS A 153 26.70 -9.28 -20.15
C LYS A 153 26.21 -7.95 -19.60
N THR A 154 24.91 -7.74 -19.47
CA THR A 154 24.33 -6.43 -19.14
C THR A 154 24.84 -5.91 -17.81
N GLY A 155 24.88 -6.74 -16.77
CA GLY A 155 25.39 -6.34 -15.46
C GLY A 155 26.84 -5.85 -15.50
N ALA A 156 27.71 -6.59 -16.21
CA ALA A 156 29.11 -6.21 -16.38
C ALA A 156 29.28 -4.92 -17.20
N ILE A 157 28.46 -4.73 -18.24
CA ILE A 157 28.48 -3.50 -19.05
C ILE A 157 28.11 -2.28 -18.18
N VAL A 158 27.11 -2.41 -17.31
CA VAL A 158 26.72 -1.31 -16.42
C VAL A 158 27.83 -0.95 -15.45
N VAL A 159 28.45 -1.95 -14.81
CA VAL A 159 29.61 -1.71 -13.92
C VAL A 159 30.77 -1.09 -14.70
N ASN A 160 31.02 -1.51 -15.94
CA ASN A 160 32.06 -0.93 -16.79
C ASN A 160 31.79 0.55 -17.13
N HIS A 161 30.55 0.95 -17.36
CA HIS A 161 30.20 2.37 -17.53
C HIS A 161 30.38 3.19 -16.25
N LEU A 162 30.15 2.57 -15.08
CA LEU A 162 30.37 3.22 -13.80
C LEU A 162 31.88 3.43 -13.55
N LEU A 163 32.70 2.40 -13.78
CA LEU A 163 34.15 2.41 -13.55
C LEU A 163 34.97 3.27 -14.55
N GLN A 164 34.33 4.17 -15.29
CA GLN A 164 35.04 5.11 -16.15
C GLN A 164 35.77 6.18 -15.31
N PRO A 165 36.94 6.69 -15.75
CA PRO A 165 37.74 7.65 -14.98
C PRO A 165 37.00 8.94 -14.62
N GLU A 166 36.05 9.37 -15.44
CA GLU A 166 35.24 10.57 -15.18
C GLU A 166 34.34 10.43 -13.94
N ASN A 167 34.14 9.21 -13.42
CA ASN A 167 33.32 8.92 -12.25
C ASN A 167 34.15 8.66 -10.97
N GLU A 168 35.45 8.95 -10.96
CA GLU A 168 36.31 8.65 -9.80
C GLU A 168 36.13 9.62 -8.61
N SER A 169 35.45 10.75 -8.82
CA SER A 169 35.35 11.79 -7.81
C SER A 169 34.36 11.43 -6.69
N TYR A 170 34.82 11.55 -5.45
CA TYR A 170 34.04 11.32 -4.24
C TYR A 170 34.28 12.44 -3.22
N GLN A 171 33.22 12.84 -2.53
CA GLN A 171 33.21 13.83 -1.46
C GLN A 171 32.37 13.30 -0.29
N TYR A 172 32.64 13.78 0.91
CA TYR A 172 31.82 13.47 2.09
C TYR A 172 31.53 14.73 2.87
N LEU A 173 30.37 14.75 3.50
CA LEU A 173 29.86 15.89 4.23
C LEU A 173 30.38 15.91 5.67
N PRO A 174 30.48 17.10 6.28
CA PRO A 174 30.71 17.21 7.71
C PRO A 174 29.56 16.59 8.50
N ILE A 175 29.81 16.33 9.79
CA ILE A 175 28.78 15.86 10.71
C ILE A 175 27.69 16.93 10.81
N ASN A 176 26.41 16.51 10.77
CA ASN A 176 25.23 17.38 10.84
C ASN A 176 25.11 18.41 9.70
N ALA A 177 25.57 18.07 8.48
CA ALA A 177 25.32 18.91 7.30
C ALA A 177 23.81 19.04 7.01
N THR A 178 23.36 20.27 6.78
CA THR A 178 21.98 20.56 6.35
C THR A 178 21.81 20.38 4.84
N ALA A 179 20.58 20.28 4.33
CA ALA A 179 20.30 20.32 2.89
C ALA A 179 20.95 21.52 2.19
N GLU A 180 21.03 22.66 2.87
CA GLU A 180 21.65 23.88 2.34
C GLU A 180 23.17 23.75 2.24
N ASP A 181 23.83 23.17 3.25
CA ASP A 181 25.28 22.89 3.21
C ASP A 181 25.62 21.94 2.07
N ILE A 182 24.82 20.88 1.90
CA ILE A 182 24.98 19.90 0.82
C ILE A 182 24.86 20.58 -0.53
N LEU A 183 23.78 21.36 -0.71
CA LEU A 183 23.51 22.06 -1.96
C LEU A 183 24.63 23.05 -2.30
N ASN A 184 25.10 23.82 -1.32
CA ASN A 184 26.19 24.78 -1.49
C ASN A 184 27.49 24.07 -1.90
N GLN A 185 27.81 22.89 -1.35
CA GLN A 185 28.98 22.12 -1.77
C GLN A 185 28.86 21.60 -3.20
N ILE A 186 27.69 21.11 -3.60
CA ILE A 186 27.45 20.62 -4.96
C ILE A 186 27.56 21.76 -5.98
N ILE A 187 27.00 22.94 -5.67
CA ILE A 187 27.02 24.11 -6.57
C ILE A 187 28.44 24.67 -6.75
N ASN A 188 29.22 24.70 -5.66
CA ASN A 188 30.59 25.21 -5.69
C ASN A 188 31.62 24.14 -6.10
N TYR A 189 31.16 22.96 -6.53
CA TYR A 189 32.04 21.93 -7.05
C TYR A 189 32.77 22.43 -8.31
N LYS A 190 34.01 21.97 -8.50
CA LYS A 190 34.90 22.40 -9.62
C LYS A 190 34.28 22.20 -11.01
N GLU A 191 33.43 21.19 -11.15
CA GLU A 191 32.74 20.81 -12.38
C GLU A 191 31.25 21.16 -12.26
N SER A 192 30.65 21.55 -13.38
CA SER A 192 29.26 22.01 -13.40
C SER A 192 28.29 20.84 -13.27
N ILE A 193 27.71 20.65 -12.09
CA ILE A 193 26.66 19.66 -11.85
C ILE A 193 25.32 20.13 -12.45
N ASN A 194 24.66 19.27 -13.21
CA ASN A 194 23.35 19.54 -13.84
C ASN A 194 22.22 18.69 -13.25
N VAL A 195 22.56 17.57 -12.63
CA VAL A 195 21.60 16.61 -12.07
C VAL A 195 21.99 16.26 -10.65
N ILE A 196 21.03 16.24 -9.72
CA ILE A 196 21.19 15.65 -8.39
C ILE A 196 20.32 14.40 -8.36
N LEU A 197 20.97 13.26 -8.14
CA LEU A 197 20.36 11.95 -7.95
C LEU A 197 20.43 11.63 -6.46
N ASP A 198 19.38 11.98 -5.72
CA ASP A 198 19.31 11.84 -4.27
C ASP A 198 18.87 10.43 -3.83
N VAL A 199 19.57 9.41 -4.33
CA VAL A 199 19.26 8.00 -4.01
C VAL A 199 19.56 7.63 -2.55
N GLY A 200 20.44 8.40 -1.91
CA GLY A 200 20.81 8.28 -0.51
C GLY A 200 19.96 9.12 0.46
N ALA A 201 18.94 9.83 -0.02
CA ALA A 201 18.04 10.67 0.78
C ALA A 201 18.78 11.64 1.74
N LEU A 202 19.81 12.34 1.25
CA LEU A 202 20.60 13.25 2.08
C LEU A 202 19.90 14.61 2.31
N PHE A 203 18.92 14.97 1.49
CA PHE A 203 18.16 16.22 1.63
C PHE A 203 16.92 16.04 2.51
N ILE A 204 17.14 15.88 3.82
CA ILE A 204 16.08 15.49 4.79
C ILE A 204 15.15 16.65 5.14
N ASP A 205 15.67 17.88 5.18
CA ASP A 205 15.01 19.08 5.70
C ASP A 205 14.40 20.00 4.62
N GLY A 206 14.09 19.47 3.42
CA GLY A 206 13.46 20.23 2.35
C GLY A 206 12.57 19.39 1.44
N THR A 207 11.52 19.99 0.90
CA THR A 207 10.76 19.35 -0.18
C THR A 207 11.55 19.39 -1.49
N ASN A 208 11.23 18.50 -2.43
CA ASN A 208 11.82 18.51 -3.78
C ASN A 208 11.77 19.90 -4.43
N ARG A 209 10.67 20.62 -4.21
CA ARG A 209 10.50 22.01 -4.67
C ARG A 209 11.53 22.93 -4.02
N ASP A 210 11.68 22.87 -2.70
CA ASP A 210 12.58 23.76 -1.97
C ASP A 210 14.02 23.58 -2.45
N ILE A 211 14.47 22.33 -2.60
CA ILE A 211 15.82 22.03 -3.07
C ILE A 211 16.02 22.52 -4.51
N ALA A 212 15.09 22.19 -5.41
CA ALA A 212 15.19 22.57 -6.83
C ALA A 212 15.16 24.09 -7.04
N VAL A 213 14.29 24.81 -6.32
CA VAL A 213 14.17 26.27 -6.40
C VAL A 213 15.37 26.96 -5.79
N LYS A 214 15.85 26.52 -4.62
CA LYS A 214 17.08 27.04 -4.01
C LYS A 214 18.26 26.85 -4.96
N TRP A 215 18.38 25.67 -5.56
CA TRP A 215 19.45 25.36 -6.52
C TRP A 215 19.40 26.28 -7.73
N LEU A 216 18.20 26.44 -8.32
CA LEU A 216 18.01 27.34 -9.45
C LEU A 216 18.52 28.74 -9.10
N ASN A 217 18.09 29.30 -7.98
CA ASN A 217 18.40 30.67 -7.57
C ASN A 217 19.90 30.94 -7.39
N GLN A 218 20.66 29.94 -6.97
CA GLN A 218 22.11 30.06 -6.78
C GLN A 218 22.91 29.85 -8.09
N PHE A 219 22.33 29.21 -9.11
CA PHE A 219 23.03 28.94 -10.37
C PHE A 219 23.12 30.18 -11.28
N ASN A 220 24.16 30.26 -12.12
CA ASN A 220 24.35 31.38 -13.05
C ASN A 220 23.17 31.56 -14.01
N LYS A 221 22.57 32.77 -13.99
CA LYS A 221 21.38 33.16 -14.78
C LYS A 221 21.57 33.09 -16.29
N ASN A 222 22.80 33.13 -16.79
CA ASN A 222 23.08 33.05 -18.23
C ASN A 222 23.15 31.60 -18.74
N ARG A 223 23.22 30.62 -17.82
CA ARG A 223 23.40 29.20 -18.12
C ARG A 223 22.14 28.37 -17.93
N ILE A 224 21.44 28.57 -16.81
CA ILE A 224 20.29 27.76 -16.41
C ILE A 224 19.08 28.65 -16.18
N ASP A 225 17.98 28.32 -16.85
CA ASP A 225 16.73 29.07 -16.81
C ASP A 225 15.67 28.37 -15.95
N TYR A 226 15.77 27.06 -15.79
CA TYR A 226 14.72 26.25 -15.16
C TYR A 226 15.27 25.19 -14.20
N ALA A 227 14.47 24.84 -13.20
CA ALA A 227 14.68 23.65 -12.37
C ALA A 227 13.54 22.66 -12.55
N VAL A 228 13.89 21.39 -12.65
CA VAL A 228 12.97 20.27 -12.85
C VAL A 228 13.03 19.37 -11.62
N TYR A 229 11.87 19.04 -11.06
CA TYR A 229 11.73 18.20 -9.88
C TYR A 229 10.40 17.45 -9.91
N PHE A 230 10.22 16.53 -8.97
CA PHE A 230 8.96 15.81 -8.79
C PHE A 230 8.13 16.43 -7.68
N ASP A 231 6.85 16.68 -7.95
CA ASP A 231 5.84 16.97 -6.94
C ASP A 231 4.86 15.80 -6.90
N SER A 232 4.96 14.98 -5.84
CA SER A 232 4.42 13.61 -5.85
C SER A 232 4.90 12.88 -7.11
N ASP A 233 4.03 12.24 -7.89
CA ASP A 233 4.43 11.52 -9.13
C ASP A 233 4.52 12.42 -10.39
N SER A 234 4.30 13.73 -10.27
CA SER A 234 4.25 14.63 -11.43
C SER A 234 5.56 15.41 -11.62
N ILE A 235 6.03 15.48 -12.87
CA ILE A 235 7.22 16.27 -13.22
C ILE A 235 6.82 17.74 -13.30
N VAL A 236 7.43 18.55 -12.44
CA VAL A 236 7.20 20.00 -12.35
C VAL A 236 8.46 20.76 -12.77
N VAL A 237 8.24 21.87 -13.47
CA VAL A 237 9.27 22.78 -13.95
C VAL A 237 9.05 24.13 -13.33
N CYS A 238 10.08 24.68 -12.68
CA CYS A 238 10.09 26.03 -12.13
C CYS A 238 10.98 26.95 -12.96
N ASP A 239 10.50 28.13 -13.31
CA ASP A 239 11.31 29.20 -13.93
C ASP A 239 11.95 30.13 -12.87
N ARG A 240 12.82 31.04 -13.33
CA ARG A 240 13.47 32.07 -12.50
C ARG A 240 12.51 33.09 -11.86
N ARG A 241 11.27 33.16 -12.32
CA ARG A 241 10.21 34.03 -11.77
C ARG A 241 9.31 33.27 -10.80
N LEU A 242 9.66 32.03 -10.45
CA LEU A 242 8.92 31.13 -9.56
C LEU A 242 7.55 30.71 -10.11
N HIS A 243 7.38 30.73 -11.44
CA HIS A 243 6.23 30.09 -12.05
C HIS A 243 6.49 28.60 -12.21
N HIS A 244 5.43 27.82 -11.98
CA HIS A 244 5.46 26.36 -12.04
C HIS A 244 4.61 25.86 -13.21
N TYR A 245 5.17 24.94 -13.97
CA TYR A 245 4.54 24.35 -15.15
C TYR A 245 4.65 22.83 -15.08
N ARG A 246 3.70 22.13 -15.71
CA ARG A 246 3.90 20.71 -16.02
C ARG A 246 4.95 20.58 -17.11
N PHE A 247 5.80 19.56 -17.00
CA PHE A 247 6.91 19.34 -17.93
C PHE A 247 6.49 19.22 -19.40
N GLU A 248 5.31 18.66 -19.67
CA GLU A 248 4.79 18.50 -21.04
C GLU A 248 4.38 19.83 -21.68
N THR A 249 4.01 20.81 -20.85
CA THR A 249 3.49 22.12 -21.29
C THR A 249 4.51 23.24 -21.18
N SER A 250 5.67 22.96 -20.60
CA SER A 250 6.71 23.96 -20.37
C SER A 250 7.62 24.12 -21.60
N PRO A 251 8.27 25.28 -21.74
CA PRO A 251 9.30 25.49 -22.78
C PRO A 251 10.55 24.59 -22.63
N THR A 252 10.64 23.80 -21.56
CA THR A 252 11.83 22.99 -21.22
C THR A 252 11.87 21.65 -21.92
N SER A 253 10.73 21.12 -22.38
CA SER A 253 10.68 19.82 -23.08
C SER A 253 11.59 19.79 -24.31
N GLU A 254 11.87 20.96 -24.91
CA GLU A 254 12.79 21.16 -26.04
C GLU A 254 14.16 21.75 -25.65
N ARG A 255 14.37 22.17 -24.39
CA ARG A 255 15.55 22.93 -23.93
C ARG A 255 16.13 22.40 -22.62
N LEU A 256 16.35 21.09 -22.54
CA LEU A 256 16.89 20.42 -21.35
C LEU A 256 18.30 20.92 -20.99
N ASP A 257 19.06 21.47 -21.94
CA ASP A 257 20.39 22.07 -21.75
C ASP A 257 20.38 23.32 -20.86
N ARG A 258 19.20 23.94 -20.67
CA ARG A 258 18.99 25.12 -19.80
C ARG A 258 18.39 24.75 -18.45
N CYS A 259 18.35 23.45 -18.11
CA CYS A 259 17.68 22.94 -16.92
C CYS A 259 18.66 22.30 -15.93
N VAL A 260 18.34 22.42 -14.64
CA VAL A 260 18.88 21.55 -13.57
C VAL A 260 17.80 20.58 -13.09
N PHE A 261 18.20 19.39 -12.66
CA PHE A 261 17.27 18.31 -12.33
C PHE A 261 17.54 17.76 -10.93
N TYR A 262 16.56 17.87 -10.04
CA TYR A 262 16.61 17.23 -8.72
C TYR A 262 15.67 16.02 -8.70
N LEU A 263 16.23 14.83 -8.50
CA LEU A 263 15.49 13.57 -8.38
C LEU A 263 15.71 13.01 -6.98
N ASP A 264 14.62 12.85 -6.21
CA ASP A 264 14.65 12.25 -4.87
C ASP A 264 14.83 10.73 -4.92
N GLU A 265 14.89 10.10 -3.75
CA GLU A 265 15.04 8.65 -3.60
C GLU A 265 14.02 7.84 -4.43
N ILE A 266 12.75 8.24 -4.41
CA ILE A 266 11.64 7.53 -5.05
C ILE A 266 11.70 7.70 -6.58
N HIS A 267 12.06 8.90 -7.03
CA HIS A 267 12.07 9.31 -8.43
C HIS A 267 13.42 9.08 -9.11
N THR A 268 14.41 8.55 -8.40
CA THR A 268 15.61 7.95 -9.03
C THR A 268 15.31 6.58 -9.66
N ARG A 269 14.09 6.05 -9.54
CA ARG A 269 13.64 4.79 -10.16
C ARG A 269 12.47 4.97 -11.12
N GLY A 270 12.60 4.44 -12.34
CA GLY A 270 11.53 4.39 -13.34
C GLY A 270 11.24 5.72 -14.05
N THR A 271 11.95 6.79 -13.72
CA THR A 271 11.90 8.06 -14.44
C THR A 271 12.83 8.05 -15.64
N ASP A 272 12.44 8.76 -16.68
CA ASP A 272 13.15 8.79 -17.95
C ASP A 272 13.33 10.23 -18.45
N PHE A 273 14.55 10.76 -18.28
CA PHE A 273 14.99 11.97 -18.95
C PHE A 273 16.05 11.65 -19.99
N LYS A 274 15.91 12.25 -21.17
CA LYS A 274 16.92 12.23 -22.23
C LYS A 274 17.88 13.40 -22.04
N PHE A 275 18.73 13.32 -21.02
CA PHE A 275 19.69 14.40 -20.73
C PHE A 275 20.58 14.70 -21.95
N PRO A 276 20.88 15.99 -22.22
CA PRO A 276 21.87 16.39 -23.21
C PRO A 276 23.25 15.81 -22.90
N ASN A 277 24.00 15.40 -23.93
CA ASN A 277 25.35 14.88 -23.76
C ASN A 277 26.24 15.85 -22.96
N GLY A 278 27.14 15.34 -22.13
CA GLY A 278 28.02 16.16 -21.29
C GLY A 278 27.47 16.49 -19.91
N PHE A 279 26.24 16.08 -19.60
CA PHE A 279 25.68 16.33 -18.27
C PHE A 279 26.42 15.55 -17.18
N HIS A 280 26.60 16.21 -16.04
CA HIS A 280 27.24 15.68 -14.86
C HIS A 280 26.23 15.57 -13.71
N ALA A 281 26.16 14.40 -13.08
CA ALA A 281 25.30 14.18 -11.91
C ALA A 281 26.08 14.08 -10.60
N ALA A 282 25.54 14.71 -9.56
CA ALA A 282 25.84 14.40 -8.17
C ALA A 282 24.96 13.25 -7.70
N VAL A 283 25.56 12.16 -7.19
CA VAL A 283 24.86 10.98 -6.68
C VAL A 283 25.05 10.93 -5.16
N THR A 284 23.96 10.95 -4.40
CA THR A 284 24.05 10.87 -2.95
C THR A 284 24.11 9.42 -2.47
N LEU A 285 24.86 9.16 -1.40
CA LEU A 285 25.05 7.85 -0.79
C LEU A 285 24.51 7.90 0.65
N GLY A 286 23.51 7.07 0.92
CA GLY A 286 22.82 6.98 2.20
C GLY A 286 23.00 5.63 2.88
N ASN A 287 22.73 5.55 4.17
CA ASN A 287 22.88 4.32 4.94
C ASN A 287 22.03 3.18 4.33
N GLY A 288 22.59 1.97 4.28
CA GLY A 288 21.90 0.79 3.74
C GLY A 288 21.67 0.80 2.22
N LEU A 289 22.27 1.73 1.46
CA LEU A 289 22.12 1.76 0.01
C LEU A 289 22.66 0.47 -0.63
N THR A 290 21.78 -0.29 -1.28
CA THR A 290 22.11 -1.54 -1.97
C THR A 290 22.59 -1.29 -3.40
N LYS A 291 23.29 -2.28 -3.98
CA LYS A 291 23.85 -2.23 -5.33
C LYS A 291 22.79 -1.91 -6.36
N ASP A 292 21.65 -2.60 -6.32
CA ASP A 292 20.60 -2.42 -7.33
C ASP A 292 20.09 -0.98 -7.34
N ARG A 293 19.81 -0.42 -6.16
CA ARG A 293 19.38 0.97 -5.99
C ARG A 293 20.41 1.96 -6.53
N PHE A 294 21.66 1.79 -6.11
CA PHE A 294 22.78 2.61 -6.56
C PHE A 294 22.93 2.61 -8.08
N VAL A 295 22.94 1.41 -8.67
CA VAL A 295 23.09 1.22 -10.12
C VAL A 295 21.90 1.81 -10.88
N GLN A 296 20.68 1.54 -10.44
CA GLN A 296 19.47 2.05 -11.11
C GLN A 296 19.40 3.57 -11.12
N ALA A 297 19.81 4.21 -10.01
CA ALA A 297 19.90 5.65 -9.91
C ALA A 297 20.97 6.21 -10.85
N CYS A 298 22.19 5.68 -10.83
CA CYS A 298 23.25 6.12 -11.74
C CYS A 298 22.84 5.95 -13.22
N MET A 299 22.16 4.86 -13.57
CA MET A 299 21.66 4.60 -14.92
C MET A 299 20.48 5.48 -15.34
N ARG A 300 19.96 6.37 -14.47
CA ARG A 300 19.10 7.48 -14.89
C ARG A 300 19.85 8.45 -15.80
N MET A 301 21.17 8.56 -15.64
CA MET A 301 22.07 9.22 -16.61
C MET A 301 22.20 8.35 -17.85
N ARG A 302 21.14 8.27 -18.66
CA ARG A 302 21.11 7.45 -19.87
C ARG A 302 22.31 7.75 -20.76
N LYS A 303 22.89 6.72 -21.36
CA LYS A 303 24.18 6.80 -22.07
C LYS A 303 25.36 7.13 -21.15
N LEU A 304 25.30 6.77 -19.87
CA LEU A 304 26.48 6.71 -19.01
C LEU A 304 27.59 5.90 -19.69
N GLY A 305 28.83 6.38 -19.60
CA GLY A 305 29.96 5.87 -20.39
C GLY A 305 30.03 6.38 -21.84
N LYS A 306 29.13 7.29 -22.24
CA LYS A 306 29.14 7.98 -23.55
C LYS A 306 29.02 9.50 -23.39
N GLY A 307 29.80 10.06 -22.46
CA GLY A 307 29.95 11.51 -22.26
C GLY A 307 29.21 12.10 -21.07
N HIS A 308 28.49 11.30 -20.27
CA HIS A 308 28.01 11.73 -18.96
C HIS A 308 29.01 11.35 -17.87
N ALA A 309 29.06 12.15 -16.81
CA ALA A 309 29.92 11.94 -15.64
C ALA A 309 29.10 11.88 -14.34
N LEU A 310 29.67 11.28 -13.31
CA LEU A 310 29.11 11.13 -11.98
C LEU A 310 30.12 11.64 -10.94
N THR A 311 29.62 12.19 -9.84
CA THR A 311 30.41 12.42 -8.64
C THR A 311 29.58 12.07 -7.43
N PHE A 312 30.22 11.47 -6.43
CA PHE A 312 29.53 10.85 -5.30
C PHE A 312 29.66 11.69 -4.04
N TRP A 313 28.56 11.86 -3.32
CA TRP A 313 28.50 12.54 -2.02
C TRP A 313 27.92 11.61 -0.96
N SER A 314 28.53 11.57 0.22
CA SER A 314 28.03 10.78 1.35
C SER A 314 27.91 11.62 2.61
N SER A 315 27.10 11.14 3.56
CA SER A 315 27.20 11.60 4.95
C SER A 315 28.52 11.16 5.58
N ASN A 316 28.91 11.80 6.69
CA ASN A 316 30.09 11.38 7.44
C ASN A 316 29.97 9.92 7.91
N GLU A 317 28.77 9.49 8.31
CA GLU A 317 28.51 8.12 8.73
C GLU A 317 28.78 7.10 7.61
N VAL A 318 28.22 7.34 6.42
CA VAL A 318 28.44 6.46 5.25
C VAL A 318 29.91 6.47 4.86
N HIS A 319 30.60 7.60 4.94
CA HIS A 319 32.04 7.66 4.74
C HIS A 319 32.80 6.72 5.67
N GLN A 320 32.47 6.68 6.97
CA GLN A 320 33.09 5.74 7.92
C GLN A 320 32.76 4.29 7.59
N GLN A 321 31.54 4.00 7.11
CA GLN A 321 31.16 2.65 6.68
C GLN A 321 31.98 2.18 5.47
N ILE A 322 32.20 3.05 4.47
CA ILE A 322 33.02 2.72 3.30
C ILE A 322 34.48 2.45 3.72
N ILE A 323 35.06 3.28 4.61
CA ILE A 323 36.40 3.03 5.17
C ILE A 323 36.45 1.66 5.87
N LYS A 324 35.42 1.30 6.63
CA LYS A 324 35.34 0.01 7.32
C LYS A 324 35.28 -1.16 6.34
N SER A 325 34.45 -1.08 5.31
CA SER A 325 34.37 -2.07 4.22
C SER A 325 35.73 -2.23 3.51
N GLN A 326 36.39 -1.12 3.18
CA GLN A 326 37.73 -1.14 2.59
C GLN A 326 38.75 -1.86 3.47
N LYS A 327 38.75 -1.60 4.78
CA LYS A 327 39.62 -2.30 5.75
C LYS A 327 39.37 -3.80 5.76
N HIS A 328 38.11 -4.23 5.77
CA HIS A 328 37.76 -5.65 5.70
C HIS A 328 38.29 -6.29 4.41
N ALA A 329 38.12 -5.63 3.27
CA ALA A 329 38.62 -6.10 1.98
C ALA A 329 40.16 -6.17 1.92
N CYS A 330 40.87 -5.21 2.52
CA CYS A 330 42.33 -5.25 2.62
C CYS A 330 42.82 -6.43 3.47
N ILE A 331 42.20 -6.66 4.63
CA ILE A 331 42.54 -7.77 5.52
C ILE A 331 42.29 -9.11 4.83
N ALA A 332 41.14 -9.29 4.20
CA ALA A 332 40.78 -10.52 3.49
C ALA A 332 41.76 -10.85 2.35
N ASN A 333 42.30 -9.82 1.68
CA ASN A 333 43.22 -9.96 0.55
C ASN A 333 44.70 -9.81 0.93
N GLN A 334 45.04 -9.81 2.22
CA GLN A 334 46.42 -9.64 2.72
C GLN A 334 47.13 -8.40 2.16
N LYS A 335 46.40 -7.31 1.92
CA LYS A 335 46.97 -6.04 1.47
C LYS A 335 47.41 -5.21 2.68
N GLU A 336 48.67 -4.84 2.73
CA GLU A 336 49.27 -4.08 3.85
C GLU A 336 48.84 -2.61 3.89
N ASN A 337 48.48 -2.01 2.74
CA ASN A 337 48.14 -0.59 2.65
C ASN A 337 46.64 -0.36 2.42
N ILE A 338 46.03 0.40 3.33
CA ILE A 338 44.69 0.98 3.15
C ILE A 338 44.83 2.24 2.29
N ASN A 339 43.97 2.40 1.30
CA ASN A 339 44.01 3.58 0.45
C ASN A 339 43.60 4.82 1.27
N THR A 340 44.34 5.91 1.18
CA THR A 340 43.99 7.15 1.92
C THR A 340 42.78 7.86 1.30
N PHE A 341 42.48 7.56 0.04
CA PHE A 341 41.36 8.13 -0.71
C PHE A 341 40.36 7.05 -1.06
N ILE A 342 39.07 7.38 -0.92
CA ILE A 342 37.96 6.53 -1.36
C ILE A 342 37.77 6.72 -2.86
N ASN A 343 37.72 5.62 -3.60
CA ASN A 343 37.38 5.60 -5.02
C ASN A 343 36.07 4.84 -5.26
N LEU A 344 35.66 4.75 -6.52
CA LEU A 344 34.42 4.08 -6.91
C LEU A 344 34.42 2.57 -6.62
N ILE A 345 35.58 1.90 -6.63
CA ILE A 345 35.65 0.48 -6.27
C ILE A 345 35.30 0.29 -4.80
N ASP A 346 35.76 1.18 -3.93
CA ASP A 346 35.42 1.14 -2.49
C ASP A 346 33.91 1.35 -2.27
N ILE A 347 33.29 2.29 -3.00
CA ILE A 347 31.84 2.51 -2.98
C ILE A 347 31.09 1.26 -3.47
N LEU A 348 31.55 0.64 -4.55
CA LEU A 348 30.97 -0.59 -5.09
C LEU A 348 31.05 -1.72 -4.05
N CYS A 349 32.22 -1.97 -3.45
CA CYS A 349 32.37 -2.97 -2.39
C CYS A 349 31.35 -2.76 -1.26
N TRP A 350 31.22 -1.52 -0.77
CA TRP A 350 30.26 -1.19 0.28
C TRP A 350 28.80 -1.43 -0.12
N VAL A 351 28.35 -1.02 -1.32
CA VAL A 351 26.95 -1.31 -1.74
C VAL A 351 26.69 -2.80 -1.97
N TYR A 352 27.71 -3.57 -2.37
CA TYR A 352 27.61 -5.03 -2.47
C TYR A 352 27.50 -5.68 -1.08
N GLU A 353 28.29 -5.25 -0.09
CA GLU A 353 28.16 -5.68 1.30
C GLU A 353 26.75 -5.37 1.86
N ASN A 354 26.24 -4.17 1.62
CA ASN A 354 24.88 -3.79 2.00
C ASN A 354 23.82 -4.68 1.33
N THR A 355 24.04 -5.07 0.06
CA THR A 355 23.12 -5.96 -0.66
C THR A 355 23.10 -7.36 -0.05
N GLN A 356 24.27 -7.88 0.32
CA GLN A 356 24.38 -9.16 1.01
C GLN A 356 23.68 -9.12 2.37
N GLN A 357 23.88 -8.05 3.14
CA GLN A 357 23.22 -7.88 4.43
C GLN A 357 21.69 -7.76 4.28
N SER A 358 21.20 -6.92 3.36
CA SER A 358 19.77 -6.79 3.05
C SER A 358 19.16 -8.12 2.65
N THR A 359 19.85 -8.89 1.80
CA THR A 359 19.39 -10.22 1.37
C THR A 359 19.31 -11.19 2.55
N TRP A 360 20.29 -11.13 3.46
CA TRP A 360 20.32 -11.95 4.66
C TRP A 360 19.18 -11.61 5.63
N ASP A 361 18.92 -10.33 5.84
CA ASP A 361 17.84 -9.87 6.71
C ASP A 361 16.47 -10.25 6.13
N GLU A 362 16.30 -10.13 4.81
CA GLU A 362 15.09 -10.54 4.10
C GLU A 362 14.88 -12.07 4.08
N LEU A 363 15.95 -12.87 4.21
CA LEU A 363 15.86 -14.33 4.24
C LEU A 363 15.01 -14.83 5.42
N TYR A 364 15.06 -14.13 6.56
CA TYR A 364 14.22 -14.45 7.71
C TYR A 364 12.73 -14.33 7.37
N TYR A 365 12.32 -13.20 6.79
CA TYR A 365 10.94 -12.96 6.37
C TYR A 365 10.52 -13.94 5.28
N TRP A 366 11.39 -14.20 4.31
CA TRP A 366 11.17 -15.22 3.30
C TRP A 366 10.92 -16.59 3.93
N ALA A 367 11.72 -17.01 4.91
CA ALA A 367 11.58 -18.29 5.60
C ALA A 367 10.28 -18.36 6.42
N ALA A 368 9.92 -17.29 7.13
CA ALA A 368 8.67 -17.19 7.89
C ALA A 368 7.44 -17.30 6.98
N GLN A 369 7.41 -16.55 5.88
CA GLN A 369 6.34 -16.63 4.87
C GLN A 369 6.26 -18.03 4.24
N SER A 370 7.42 -18.64 4.00
CA SER A 370 7.53 -19.99 3.47
C SER A 370 6.90 -21.05 4.38
N LEU A 371 7.19 -20.95 5.68
CA LEU A 371 6.66 -21.84 6.70
C LEU A 371 5.15 -21.62 6.89
N SER A 372 4.72 -20.36 6.92
CA SER A 372 3.29 -19.99 6.99
C SER A 372 2.51 -20.58 5.81
N PHE A 373 3.03 -20.46 4.58
CA PHE A 373 2.41 -21.04 3.39
C PHE A 373 2.27 -22.56 3.47
N GLN A 374 3.33 -23.28 3.88
CA GLN A 374 3.25 -24.74 4.06
C GLN A 374 2.25 -25.10 5.15
N ARG A 375 2.29 -24.40 6.29
CA ARG A 375 1.34 -24.58 7.38
C ARG A 375 -0.10 -24.28 6.97
N LYS A 376 -0.36 -23.34 6.06
CA LYS A 376 -1.71 -23.12 5.49
C LYS A 376 -2.14 -24.32 4.63
N LYS A 377 -1.24 -24.82 3.78
CA LYS A 377 -1.50 -25.99 2.93
C LYS A 377 -1.79 -27.26 3.75
N TYR A 378 -1.07 -27.48 4.85
CA TYR A 378 -1.27 -28.66 5.72
C TYR A 378 -2.30 -28.42 6.84
N GLY A 379 -2.31 -27.23 7.43
CA GLY A 379 -3.14 -26.81 8.58
C GLY A 379 -4.61 -26.56 8.25
N GLY A 380 -4.99 -26.58 6.97
CA GLY A 380 -6.37 -26.86 6.56
C GLY A 380 -6.94 -28.18 7.12
N THR A 381 -6.12 -29.00 7.83
CA THR A 381 -6.58 -30.20 8.54
C THR A 381 -6.50 -30.18 10.08
N LYS A 382 -5.94 -29.17 10.77
CA LYS A 382 -5.96 -29.15 12.26
C LYS A 382 -6.01 -27.74 12.89
N GLN A 383 -6.99 -27.59 13.79
CA GLN A 383 -7.46 -26.41 14.54
C GLN A 383 -6.48 -25.70 15.51
N ARG A 384 -5.18 -25.98 15.51
CA ARG A 384 -4.31 -25.68 16.68
C ARG A 384 -3.35 -24.49 16.57
N LEU A 385 -3.58 -23.54 15.65
CA LEU A 385 -2.61 -22.46 15.41
C LEU A 385 -3.13 -21.01 15.47
N SER A 386 -4.45 -20.76 15.54
CA SER A 386 -4.93 -19.35 15.62
C SER A 386 -4.43 -18.66 16.89
N GLN A 387 -4.34 -19.40 18.00
CA GLN A 387 -3.97 -18.88 19.31
C GLN A 387 -2.50 -18.44 19.43
N LEU A 388 -1.57 -19.05 18.66
CA LEU A 388 -0.15 -18.69 18.71
C LEU A 388 0.17 -17.46 17.84
N LEU A 389 -0.60 -17.24 16.77
CA LEU A 389 -0.47 -16.07 15.91
C LEU A 389 -1.04 -14.82 16.57
N ASP A 390 -2.11 -14.95 17.38
CA ASP A 390 -2.73 -13.81 18.05
C ASP A 390 -1.79 -13.17 19.11
N GLU A 391 -1.05 -13.97 19.89
CA GLU A 391 -0.13 -13.49 20.95
C GLU A 391 1.17 -12.84 20.42
N GLU A 392 1.64 -13.26 19.24
CA GLU A 392 2.81 -12.65 18.57
C GLU A 392 2.38 -11.40 17.79
N GLN A 393 1.18 -11.42 17.19
CA GLN A 393 0.62 -10.26 16.49
C GLN A 393 0.35 -9.07 17.43
N GLN A 394 -0.07 -9.32 18.67
CA GLN A 394 -0.34 -8.29 19.68
C GLN A 394 0.94 -7.59 20.18
N ARG A 395 2.05 -8.32 20.34
CA ARG A 395 3.34 -7.75 20.76
C ARG A 395 4.01 -6.87 19.71
N GLU A 396 3.79 -7.14 18.44
CA GLU A 396 4.36 -6.34 17.34
C GLU A 396 3.49 -5.12 16.98
N LEU A 397 2.18 -5.18 17.20
CA LEU A 397 1.25 -4.04 17.04
C LEU A 397 1.55 -2.89 18.02
N GLU A 398 2.05 -3.21 19.22
CA GLU A 398 2.52 -2.22 20.19
C GLU A 398 3.77 -1.45 19.70
N HIS A 399 4.56 -2.03 18.79
CA HIS A 399 5.75 -1.41 18.22
C HIS A 399 5.48 -0.62 16.92
N GLU A 400 4.40 -0.92 16.19
CA GLU A 400 4.02 -0.22 14.94
C GLU A 400 3.27 1.12 15.16
N LEU A 401 2.76 1.40 16.37
CA LEU A 401 1.92 2.59 16.64
C LEU A 401 2.68 3.94 16.71
N GLU A 402 3.98 4.00 16.40
CA GLU A 402 4.80 5.22 16.54
C GLU A 402 5.20 5.94 15.23
N GLU A 403 4.82 5.49 14.02
CA GLU A 403 5.15 6.24 12.78
C GLU A 403 3.98 6.39 11.79
N GLU A 404 3.10 7.38 12.00
CA GLU A 404 2.19 7.87 10.97
C GLU A 404 2.86 8.97 10.12
N ARG A 405 3.29 8.65 8.89
CA ARG A 405 3.65 9.66 7.86
C ARG A 405 2.51 9.85 6.87
N GLN A 406 2.05 11.09 6.75
CA GLN A 406 0.94 11.51 5.88
C GLN A 406 1.35 11.47 4.39
N PHE A 407 0.56 10.81 3.54
CA PHE A 407 0.71 10.81 2.08
C PHE A 407 -0.33 11.71 1.39
N ALA A 408 0.10 12.40 0.34
CA ALA A 408 -0.76 13.24 -0.50
C ALA A 408 -1.47 12.39 -1.57
N TYR A 409 -2.80 12.53 -1.66
CA TYR A 409 -3.67 11.80 -2.58
C TYR A 409 -3.81 12.50 -3.95
N SER A 410 -4.35 11.74 -4.92
CA SER A 410 -4.74 12.10 -6.30
C SER A 410 -5.32 13.52 -6.51
N LEU A 411 -5.25 14.01 -7.77
CA LEU A 411 -5.79 15.30 -8.27
C LEU A 411 -6.93 15.87 -7.40
N PRO A 412 -6.87 17.15 -6.97
CA PRO A 412 -7.89 17.72 -6.10
C PRO A 412 -9.24 17.73 -6.80
N VAL A 413 -10.06 16.72 -6.50
CA VAL A 413 -11.45 16.65 -6.93
C VAL A 413 -12.28 17.38 -5.88
N LYS A 414 -13.23 18.22 -6.32
CA LYS A 414 -14.13 18.87 -5.36
C LYS A 414 -15.00 17.80 -4.70
N PRO A 415 -14.88 17.62 -3.37
CA PRO A 415 -15.73 16.69 -2.65
C PRO A 415 -17.18 17.18 -2.75
N CYS A 416 -18.11 16.26 -2.98
CA CYS A 416 -19.51 16.60 -2.79
C CYS A 416 -19.73 16.99 -1.32
N CYS A 417 -20.35 18.15 -1.07
CA CYS A 417 -20.71 18.54 0.29
C CYS A 417 -21.74 17.52 0.84
N PRO A 418 -21.39 16.74 1.89
CA PRO A 418 -22.27 15.70 2.40
C PRO A 418 -23.44 16.37 3.14
N LYS A 419 -24.58 16.51 2.47
CA LYS A 419 -25.84 16.91 3.11
C LYS A 419 -26.59 15.63 3.46
N LEU A 420 -26.77 15.31 4.74
CA LEU A 420 -27.65 14.19 5.11
C LEU A 420 -29.10 14.53 4.69
N HIS A 421 -29.80 13.61 4.04
CA HIS A 421 -31.22 13.83 3.75
C HIS A 421 -31.99 13.87 5.09
N GLU A 422 -33.01 14.73 5.22
CA GLU A 422 -33.82 14.76 6.46
C GLU A 422 -34.47 13.40 6.76
N GLU A 423 -34.80 12.61 5.74
CA GLU A 423 -35.30 11.23 5.92
C GLU A 423 -34.22 10.27 6.44
N ILE A 424 -32.93 10.51 6.14
CA ILE A 424 -31.81 9.77 6.75
C ILE A 424 -31.62 10.21 8.21
N LYS A 425 -31.81 11.51 8.51
CA LYS A 425 -31.79 12.01 9.90
C LYS A 425 -32.95 11.46 10.73
N ARG A 426 -34.13 11.29 10.13
CA ARG A 426 -35.28 10.63 10.75
C ARG A 426 -35.01 9.15 10.99
N LEU A 427 -34.37 8.49 10.03
CA LEU A 427 -33.81 7.16 10.25
C LEU A 427 -32.88 7.17 11.45
N CYS A 428 -32.13 8.25 11.70
CA CYS A 428 -31.26 8.41 12.87
C CYS A 428 -32.00 8.65 14.21
N ASP A 429 -33.25 9.07 14.16
CA ASP A 429 -34.07 9.42 15.32
C ASP A 429 -34.80 8.18 15.86
N ILE A 430 -34.44 7.76 17.08
CA ILE A 430 -34.89 6.50 17.71
C ILE A 430 -36.40 6.48 17.96
N ASN A 431 -37.05 7.65 17.98
CA ASN A 431 -38.47 7.80 18.29
C ASN A 431 -39.37 7.90 17.04
N SER A 432 -38.82 7.77 15.83
CA SER A 432 -39.59 7.95 14.59
C SER A 432 -40.22 6.64 14.08
N ASN A 433 -41.39 6.76 13.44
CA ASN A 433 -42.16 5.65 12.88
C ASN A 433 -41.38 4.86 11.80
N VAL A 434 -41.76 3.59 11.60
CA VAL A 434 -41.24 2.70 10.54
C VAL A 434 -41.25 3.38 9.17
N LEU A 435 -40.05 3.65 8.63
CA LEU A 435 -39.86 4.24 7.31
C LEU A 435 -39.84 3.14 6.25
N LYS A 436 -40.84 3.14 5.35
CA LYS A 436 -40.86 2.24 4.18
C LYS A 436 -39.88 2.74 3.12
N LEU A 437 -38.64 2.27 3.18
CA LEU A 437 -37.53 2.72 2.31
C LEU A 437 -37.85 2.61 0.82
N ALA A 438 -38.61 1.59 0.41
CA ALA A 438 -39.08 1.40 -0.96
C ALA A 438 -39.93 2.57 -1.49
N ARG A 439 -40.60 3.34 -0.61
CA ARG A 439 -41.39 4.52 -0.98
C ARG A 439 -40.56 5.81 -1.06
N LEU A 440 -39.28 5.74 -0.69
CA LEU A 440 -38.33 6.84 -0.67
C LEU A 440 -37.24 6.65 -1.73
N SER A 441 -37.63 6.30 -2.96
CA SER A 441 -36.71 5.98 -4.08
C SER A 441 -35.75 7.11 -4.48
N ASN A 442 -36.03 8.34 -4.05
CA ASN A 442 -35.17 9.51 -4.26
C ASN A 442 -34.04 9.61 -3.22
N VAL A 443 -34.18 8.89 -2.10
CA VAL A 443 -33.25 8.89 -0.97
C VAL A 443 -32.55 7.53 -0.83
N PHE A 444 -33.27 6.43 -1.09
CA PHE A 444 -32.77 5.07 -0.99
C PHE A 444 -32.93 4.32 -2.31
N ARG A 445 -31.91 3.55 -2.68
CA ARG A 445 -31.90 2.69 -3.86
C ARG A 445 -31.41 1.30 -3.46
N PRO A 446 -31.71 0.24 -4.21
CA PRO A 446 -31.13 -1.07 -3.96
C PRO A 446 -29.59 -1.01 -3.99
N LEU A 447 -28.91 -1.80 -3.15
CA LEU A 447 -27.45 -1.79 -3.02
C LEU A 447 -26.67 -1.82 -4.35
N PRO A 448 -27.07 -2.58 -5.40
CA PRO A 448 -26.36 -2.54 -6.69
C PRO A 448 -26.25 -1.15 -7.31
N TYR A 449 -27.15 -0.23 -6.96
CA TYR A 449 -27.08 1.17 -7.36
C TYR A 449 -25.78 1.86 -6.94
N ALA A 450 -25.16 1.43 -5.82
CA ALA A 450 -23.88 1.94 -5.35
C ALA A 450 -22.76 1.78 -6.37
N PHE A 451 -22.83 0.74 -7.20
CA PHE A 451 -21.81 0.39 -8.18
C PHE A 451 -22.15 0.89 -9.59
N THR A 452 -23.29 1.55 -9.78
CA THR A 452 -23.69 2.07 -11.09
C THR A 452 -22.65 3.08 -11.61
N ASN A 453 -22.29 2.97 -12.89
CA ASN A 453 -21.21 3.73 -13.55
C ASN A 453 -19.79 3.36 -13.09
N THR A 454 -19.60 2.17 -12.52
CA THR A 454 -18.28 1.57 -12.25
C THR A 454 -18.10 0.30 -13.06
N ALA A 455 -16.84 -0.11 -13.27
CA ALA A 455 -16.53 -1.38 -13.93
C ALA A 455 -17.00 -2.61 -13.10
N PHE A 456 -17.32 -2.43 -11.82
CA PHE A 456 -17.73 -3.51 -10.91
C PHE A 456 -19.23 -3.82 -10.94
N PHE A 457 -20.06 -3.00 -11.61
CA PHE A 457 -21.52 -3.18 -11.58
C PHE A 457 -21.96 -4.56 -12.08
N ASP A 458 -21.43 -4.98 -13.22
CA ASP A 458 -21.78 -6.27 -13.84
C ASP A 458 -21.21 -7.45 -13.03
N ASP A 459 -20.00 -7.30 -12.48
CA ASP A 459 -19.34 -8.30 -11.62
C ASP A 459 -20.09 -8.52 -10.30
N CYS A 460 -20.80 -7.51 -9.80
CA CYS A 460 -21.62 -7.60 -8.60
C CYS A 460 -22.94 -8.36 -8.80
N GLN A 461 -23.26 -8.87 -10.00
CA GLN A 461 -24.49 -9.62 -10.28
C GLN A 461 -25.75 -8.94 -9.71
N PRO A 462 -26.15 -7.77 -10.24
CA PRO A 462 -27.12 -6.86 -9.60
C PRO A 462 -28.49 -7.49 -9.33
N ASN A 463 -28.86 -8.52 -10.11
CA ASN A 463 -30.14 -9.23 -9.98
C ASN A 463 -30.12 -10.36 -8.93
N SER A 464 -28.96 -10.72 -8.40
CA SER A 464 -28.79 -11.79 -7.41
C SER A 464 -28.98 -11.32 -5.96
N TRP A 465 -29.13 -10.01 -5.75
CA TRP A 465 -29.29 -9.42 -4.42
C TRP A 465 -30.76 -9.45 -3.97
N ARG A 466 -30.99 -9.70 -2.67
CA ARG A 466 -32.33 -9.56 -2.07
C ARG A 466 -32.79 -8.10 -2.13
N SER A 467 -34.08 -7.89 -2.33
CA SER A 467 -34.71 -6.57 -2.52
C SER A 467 -34.73 -5.67 -1.29
N ASN A 468 -34.28 -6.17 -0.13
CA ASN A 468 -34.26 -5.44 1.15
C ASN A 468 -32.91 -4.78 1.47
N PHE A 469 -31.90 -4.90 0.59
CA PHE A 469 -30.63 -4.18 0.75
C PHE A 469 -30.71 -2.80 0.08
N TRP A 470 -30.66 -1.75 0.89
CA TRP A 470 -30.78 -0.38 0.43
C TRP A 470 -29.52 0.42 0.72
N VAL A 471 -29.20 1.34 -0.17
CA VAL A 471 -28.11 2.29 -0.08
C VAL A 471 -28.66 3.70 -0.32
N SER A 472 -28.11 4.71 0.36
CA SER A 472 -28.54 6.09 0.11
C SER A 472 -28.12 6.55 -1.30
N THR A 473 -28.92 7.39 -1.95
CA THR A 473 -28.59 7.97 -3.26
C THR A 473 -27.34 8.87 -3.22
N LYS A 474 -26.90 9.27 -2.03
CA LYS A 474 -25.68 10.07 -1.82
C LYS A 474 -24.42 9.22 -1.67
N PHE A 475 -24.55 7.93 -1.37
CA PHE A 475 -23.43 7.00 -1.26
C PHE A 475 -22.59 6.91 -2.55
N GLN A 476 -23.23 7.07 -3.71
CA GLN A 476 -22.54 7.02 -5.01
C GLN A 476 -21.66 8.25 -5.29
N ARG A 477 -21.87 9.39 -4.60
CA ARG A 477 -21.31 10.69 -4.99
C ARG A 477 -20.40 11.26 -3.91
N VAL A 478 -19.16 10.78 -3.89
CA VAL A 478 -18.08 11.35 -3.05
C VAL A 478 -17.48 12.60 -3.71
N ILE A 479 -17.60 12.73 -5.03
CA ILE A 479 -17.00 13.80 -5.83
C ILE A 479 -17.98 14.41 -6.85
N GLU A 480 -17.79 15.70 -7.16
CA GLU A 480 -18.57 16.40 -8.20
C GLU A 480 -18.26 15.84 -9.60
N THR A 481 -19.23 15.13 -10.19
CA THR A 481 -19.06 14.39 -11.44
C THR A 481 -19.46 15.24 -12.65
N LYS A 482 -18.48 15.82 -13.35
CA LYS A 482 -18.60 16.12 -14.78
C LYS A 482 -17.64 15.22 -15.56
N GLY A 483 -18.10 14.03 -15.92
CA GLY A 483 -17.48 13.18 -16.95
C GLY A 483 -16.30 12.27 -16.54
N GLN A 484 -16.10 11.97 -15.26
CA GLN A 484 -15.02 11.07 -14.80
C GLN A 484 -15.55 9.74 -14.24
N SER A 485 -14.75 8.67 -14.39
CA SER A 485 -15.04 7.34 -13.83
C SER A 485 -14.95 7.35 -12.30
N LEU A 486 -15.90 6.70 -11.64
CA LEU A 486 -15.96 6.59 -10.18
C LEU A 486 -15.11 5.44 -9.62
N ASN A 487 -14.48 4.61 -10.46
CA ASN A 487 -13.68 3.46 -10.01
C ASN A 487 -12.63 3.79 -8.93
N PRO A 488 -11.88 4.92 -9.00
CA PRO A 488 -10.89 5.29 -7.97
C PRO A 488 -11.50 5.92 -6.71
N PHE A 489 -12.79 6.31 -6.75
CA PHE A 489 -13.47 7.08 -5.72
C PHE A 489 -14.69 6.35 -5.16
N LEU A 490 -14.70 5.02 -5.31
CA LEU A 490 -15.68 4.15 -4.69
C LEU A 490 -15.56 4.30 -3.17
N GLN A 491 -16.63 4.77 -2.55
CA GLN A 491 -16.73 4.76 -1.10
C GLN A 491 -16.78 3.29 -0.64
N PRO A 492 -15.97 2.87 0.34
CA PRO A 492 -16.21 1.61 1.02
C PRO A 492 -17.66 1.63 1.51
N SER A 493 -18.44 0.61 1.19
CA SER A 493 -19.80 0.48 1.72
C SER A 493 -19.71 0.26 3.22
N THR A 494 -19.65 1.36 3.98
CA THR A 494 -20.28 1.41 5.29
C THR A 494 -21.75 1.14 5.01
N MET A 495 -22.15 -0.13 5.15
CA MET A 495 -23.56 -0.46 5.16
C MET A 495 -24.16 0.30 6.35
N ASP A 496 -24.93 1.35 6.07
CA ASP A 496 -25.91 1.89 7.02
C ASP A 496 -27.04 0.86 7.17
N CYS A 497 -26.70 -0.29 7.74
CA CYS A 497 -27.68 -1.22 8.27
C CYS A 497 -28.15 -0.65 9.61
N ARG A 498 -29.13 0.27 9.57
CA ARG A 498 -30.08 0.35 10.69
C ARG A 498 -30.97 -0.88 10.64
N LEU A 499 -30.48 -1.96 11.22
CA LEU A 499 -31.36 -2.89 11.94
C LEU A 499 -31.91 -2.10 13.12
N SER A 500 -33.23 -2.13 13.31
CA SER A 500 -33.91 -1.53 14.46
C SER A 500 -33.25 -2.02 15.76
N LYS A 501 -32.50 -1.14 16.43
CA LYS A 501 -32.13 -1.32 17.83
C LYS A 501 -33.27 -0.74 18.68
N SER A 502 -33.91 -1.57 19.49
CA SER A 502 -34.46 -1.12 20.76
C SER A 502 -33.42 -1.38 21.86
N THR A 503 -32.74 -0.30 22.24
CA THR A 503 -32.44 0.14 23.61
C THR A 503 -32.04 -0.91 24.68
N TYR A 504 -30.76 -0.90 25.07
CA TYR A 504 -30.37 -1.11 26.47
C TYR A 504 -30.08 0.26 27.09
N TYR A 505 -30.71 0.54 28.23
CA TYR A 505 -30.29 1.59 29.14
C TYR A 505 -29.27 1.00 30.13
N PHE A 506 -28.14 1.68 30.30
CA PHE A 506 -27.29 1.54 31.48
C PHE A 506 -27.93 2.32 32.64
N HIS A 507 -28.16 1.62 33.74
CA HIS A 507 -27.91 2.16 35.08
C HIS A 507 -26.92 1.23 35.77
#